data_AF-A0ABC9C7Y6-F1
#
_entry.id   AF-A0ABC9C7Y6-F1
#
_cell.length_a   1.000
_cell.length_b   1.000
_cell.length_c   1.000
_cell.angle_alpha   90.00
_cell.angle_beta   90.00
_cell.angle_gamma   90.00
#
_symmetry.space_group_name_H-M   'P 1'
#
loop_
_entity.id
_entity.type
_entity.pdbx_description
1 polymer ?
#
loop_
_entity_poly.entity_id
_entity_poly.type
_entity_poly.pdbx_seq_one_letter_code
_entity_poly.pdbx_strand_id
1 'polypeptide(L)'
;MDIDTRSTFYFDSEERRSTNGNFLDKVNGALLCRRRCAGPETTPLRVFRVFFQDYHNWDRPMVDRWVAYALQQAGDEELHLDLRLHAGVACKCGRSAEDDSYEEYCRWRRRRGCRQSSNRLPSRLFSCAALRSLRVAYCGLVPPEDISLPAIEALHLTGVRNPGATIQRLISGCPRLVDLTLEGCPEARRVSVLDKRLRRLSLRCCQNLESVAVDASALVAFDYRGTVLPETLLTLHGTPRISSCTVEFCDRKLFGEDDLVRVRKLLDKFADAARYLHLGSRRLGCGMETESSFSGFPTFSALRRLELTGCPESHSTTIALARILEQTPNLEALTLFMKPADNDSSSKDDLEGDMVMVTTTTDAMADFPAQCLRHRLGEFNLVHYGGDEAQRKVAEMVLGKALVLQKLCVVFPKASLALQTSLMSQIKGWVVNKSAKMMFL
;
A
#
# COMPACT_ATOMS: atom_id res chain seq x y z
N MET A 1 72.26 -5.46 15.13
CA MET A 1 71.08 -5.97 15.85
C MET A 1 70.56 -4.80 16.65
N ASP A 2 69.67 -4.01 16.06
CA ASP A 2 68.96 -2.95 16.77
C ASP A 2 67.50 -3.37 16.91
N ILE A 3 67.04 -3.36 18.16
CA ILE A 3 65.71 -3.73 18.60
C ILE A 3 64.84 -2.50 18.42
N ASP A 4 63.96 -2.52 17.40
CA ASP A 4 63.02 -1.43 17.16
C ASP A 4 61.83 -1.52 18.13
N THR A 5 61.67 -0.46 18.89
CA THR A 5 60.73 -0.30 19.99
C THR A 5 59.33 0.04 19.49
N ARG A 6 58.37 -0.85 19.77
CA ARG A 6 56.96 -0.59 20.10
C ARG A 6 56.26 0.55 19.34
N SER A 7 55.68 0.21 18.18
CA SER A 7 54.48 0.89 17.68
C SER A 7 53.24 0.29 18.36
N THR A 8 52.78 0.93 19.43
CA THR A 8 51.42 0.71 19.95
C THR A 8 50.43 1.44 19.05
N PHE A 9 49.67 0.68 18.26
CA PHE A 9 48.52 1.20 17.51
C PHE A 9 47.46 1.73 18.50
N TYR A 10 47.42 3.04 18.70
CA TYR A 10 46.25 3.71 19.26
C TYR A 10 45.14 3.68 18.21
N PHE A 11 44.17 2.76 18.37
CA PHE A 11 42.87 2.93 17.74
C PHE A 11 42.11 3.96 18.56
N ASP A 12 42.04 5.19 18.07
CA ASP A 12 41.16 6.21 18.64
C ASP A 12 39.72 5.77 18.35
N SER A 13 39.07 5.16 19.32
CA SER A 13 37.66 4.79 19.21
C SER A 13 36.83 6.06 19.33
N GLU A 14 36.48 6.68 18.21
CA GLU A 14 35.42 7.69 18.21
C GLU A 14 34.13 7.04 18.75
N GLU A 15 33.78 7.31 20.01
CA GLU A 15 32.49 6.97 20.60
C GLU A 15 31.39 7.79 19.91
N ARG A 16 30.95 7.33 18.74
CA ARG A 16 29.82 7.94 18.03
C ARG A 16 28.53 7.54 18.72
N ARG A 17 28.05 8.39 19.63
CA ARG A 17 26.73 8.23 20.26
C ARG A 17 25.64 8.25 19.18
N SER A 18 24.61 7.42 19.36
CA SER A 18 23.43 7.46 18.51
C SER A 18 22.82 8.86 18.52
N THR A 19 22.41 9.33 17.34
CA THR A 19 21.63 10.57 17.19
C THR A 19 20.29 10.49 17.91
N ASN A 20 19.84 9.27 18.25
CA ASN A 20 18.60 9.02 18.98
C ASN A 20 18.75 9.07 20.52
N GLY A 21 19.91 9.45 21.06
CA GLY A 21 20.21 9.36 22.50
C GLY A 21 19.10 9.89 23.44
N ASN A 22 18.63 11.12 23.22
CA ASN A 22 17.54 11.72 24.03
C ASN A 22 16.24 10.89 23.95
N PHE A 23 15.91 10.36 22.77
CA PHE A 23 14.75 9.48 22.60
C PHE A 23 14.94 8.17 23.37
N LEU A 24 16.11 7.54 23.26
CA LEU A 24 16.42 6.31 23.99
C LEU A 24 16.29 6.51 25.51
N ASP A 25 16.84 7.60 26.04
CA ASP A 25 16.84 7.91 27.46
C ASP A 25 15.42 8.15 27.98
N LYS A 26 14.57 8.85 27.20
CA LYS A 26 13.15 9.05 27.55
C LYS A 26 12.38 7.74 27.62
N VAL A 27 12.56 6.85 26.63
CA VAL A 27 11.89 5.54 26.63
C VAL A 27 12.37 4.69 27.79
N ASN A 28 13.68 4.65 28.05
CA ASN A 28 14.24 3.98 29.23
C ASN A 28 13.66 4.52 30.54
N GLY A 29 13.63 5.84 30.69
CA GLY A 29 13.05 6.51 31.84
C GLY A 29 11.61 6.09 32.05
N ALA A 30 10.79 6.06 30.99
CA ALA A 30 9.40 5.63 31.06
C ALA A 30 9.25 4.16 31.50
N LEU A 31 10.05 3.25 30.94
CA LEU A 31 10.02 1.83 31.31
C LEU A 31 10.49 1.60 32.75
N LEU A 32 11.53 2.32 33.18
CA LEU A 32 12.02 2.27 34.56
C LEU A 32 11.01 2.85 35.54
N CYS A 33 10.36 3.98 35.22
CA CYS A 33 9.29 4.55 36.03
C CYS A 33 8.13 3.56 36.17
N ARG A 34 7.69 2.92 35.07
CA ARG A 34 6.66 1.88 35.12
C ARG A 34 7.07 0.74 36.04
N ARG A 35 8.31 0.25 35.92
CA ARG A 35 8.85 -0.84 36.75
C ARG A 35 8.95 -0.45 38.23
N ARG A 36 9.30 0.80 38.54
CA ARG A 36 9.41 1.29 39.93
C ARG A 36 8.04 1.52 40.58
N CYS A 37 7.07 1.98 39.79
CA CYS A 37 5.69 2.16 40.24
C CYS A 37 4.86 0.87 40.16
N ALA A 38 5.48 -0.26 39.84
CA ALA A 38 4.81 -1.56 39.77
C ALA A 38 4.45 -2.03 41.19
N GLY A 39 3.16 -1.95 41.54
CA GLY A 39 2.60 -2.51 42.77
C GLY A 39 2.09 -3.95 42.61
N PRO A 40 1.44 -4.51 43.63
CA PRO A 40 0.84 -5.86 43.58
C PRO A 40 -0.17 -6.05 42.45
N GLU A 41 -0.84 -4.96 42.02
CA GLU A 41 -1.83 -4.92 40.93
C GLU A 41 -1.27 -4.26 39.66
N THR A 42 -0.02 -4.55 39.30
CA THR A 42 0.56 -3.95 38.09
C THR A 42 -0.14 -4.50 36.85
N THR A 43 -0.86 -3.61 36.16
CA THR A 43 -1.49 -3.94 34.87
C THR A 43 -0.45 -4.51 33.89
N PRO A 44 -0.75 -5.60 33.17
CA PRO A 44 0.13 -6.12 32.14
C PRO A 44 0.36 -5.12 31.01
N LEU A 45 1.51 -5.22 30.34
CA LEU A 45 1.80 -4.39 29.18
C LEU A 45 1.07 -4.96 27.95
N ARG A 46 0.05 -4.23 27.49
CA ARG A 46 -0.79 -4.69 26.35
C ARG A 46 -0.30 -4.22 24.98
N VAL A 47 0.40 -3.08 24.94
CA VAL A 47 0.85 -2.46 23.68
C VAL A 47 2.25 -1.89 23.85
N PHE A 48 3.15 -2.26 22.95
CA PHE A 48 4.48 -1.67 22.86
C PHE A 48 4.76 -1.21 21.42
N ARG A 49 4.96 0.09 21.22
CA ARG A 49 5.18 0.68 19.89
C ARG A 49 6.40 1.58 19.90
N VAL A 50 7.30 1.37 18.94
CA VAL A 50 8.50 2.17 18.76
C VAL A 50 8.70 2.45 17.28
N PHE A 51 8.90 3.73 16.96
CA PHE A 51 9.15 4.20 15.61
C PHE A 51 10.45 5.02 15.58
N PHE A 52 11.37 4.63 14.70
CA PHE A 52 12.59 5.34 14.40
C PHE A 52 12.51 5.89 12.98
N GLN A 53 12.86 7.17 12.82
CA GLN A 53 13.11 7.74 11.50
C GLN A 53 14.42 7.20 10.92
N ASP A 54 15.50 7.27 11.70
CA ASP A 54 16.81 6.73 11.35
C ASP A 54 17.37 5.88 12.50
N TYR A 55 17.16 4.57 12.43
CA TYR A 55 17.71 3.63 13.39
C TYR A 55 19.18 3.33 13.08
N HIS A 56 20.00 3.39 14.13
CA HIS A 56 21.40 3.05 14.06
C HIS A 56 21.69 1.75 14.81
N ASN A 57 22.72 1.01 14.42
CA ASN A 57 23.08 -0.26 15.10
C ASN A 57 23.39 -0.07 16.61
N TRP A 58 23.69 1.15 17.03
CA TRP A 58 23.98 1.52 18.41
C TRP A 58 22.70 1.60 19.25
N ASP A 59 21.52 1.76 18.63
CA ASP A 59 20.21 1.73 19.28
C ASP A 59 19.81 0.30 19.67
N ARG A 60 20.37 -0.70 18.96
CA ARG A 60 19.98 -2.10 19.06
C ARG A 60 19.96 -2.65 20.47
N PRO A 61 21.02 -2.52 21.30
CA PRO A 61 21.01 -3.10 22.64
C PRO A 61 19.87 -2.55 23.50
N MET A 62 19.47 -1.30 23.24
CA MET A 62 18.38 -0.66 23.96
C MET A 62 17.02 -1.18 23.50
N VAL A 63 16.81 -1.27 22.18
CA VAL A 63 15.58 -1.83 21.61
C VAL A 63 15.39 -3.29 22.01
N ASP A 64 16.45 -4.11 21.99
CA ASP A 64 16.42 -5.50 22.43
C ASP A 64 15.99 -5.61 23.90
N ARG A 65 16.48 -4.72 24.78
CA ARG A 65 16.04 -4.64 26.19
C ARG A 65 14.58 -4.24 26.32
N TRP A 66 14.12 -3.27 25.52
CA TRP A 66 12.72 -2.84 25.58
C TRP A 66 11.77 -3.94 25.14
N VAL A 67 12.10 -4.66 24.06
CA VAL A 67 11.32 -5.80 23.58
C VAL A 67 11.32 -6.91 24.62
N ALA A 68 12.47 -7.24 25.21
CA ALA A 68 12.54 -8.23 26.28
C ALA A 68 11.69 -7.84 27.50
N TYR A 69 11.73 -6.56 27.91
CA TYR A 69 10.87 -6.03 28.96
C TYR A 69 9.39 -6.14 28.59
N ALA A 70 9.01 -5.76 27.37
CA ALA A 70 7.64 -5.81 26.91
C ALA A 70 7.08 -7.24 26.90
N LEU A 71 7.88 -8.20 26.42
CA LEU A 71 7.53 -9.63 26.44
C LEU A 71 7.39 -10.16 27.86
N GLN A 72 8.24 -9.74 28.79
CA GLN A 72 8.15 -10.16 30.19
C GLN A 72 6.92 -9.58 30.91
N GLN A 73 6.54 -8.34 30.59
CA GLN A 73 5.45 -7.64 31.26
C GLN A 73 4.06 -7.93 30.65
N ALA A 74 3.99 -8.61 29.52
CA ALA A 74 2.73 -9.03 28.93
C ALA A 74 1.99 -10.09 29.75
N GLY A 75 2.73 -10.91 30.53
CA GLY A 75 2.13 -12.02 31.27
C GLY A 75 1.40 -13.00 30.34
N ASP A 76 0.24 -13.50 30.77
CA ASP A 76 -0.67 -14.33 29.97
C ASP A 76 -1.72 -13.50 29.20
N GLU A 77 -1.63 -12.16 29.27
CA GLU A 77 -2.53 -11.25 28.59
C GLU A 77 -2.12 -10.99 27.14
N GLU A 78 -2.92 -10.21 26.42
CA GLU A 78 -2.64 -9.86 25.03
C GLU A 78 -1.55 -8.80 24.88
N LEU A 79 -0.61 -9.03 23.97
CA LEU A 79 0.43 -8.07 23.58
C LEU A 79 0.33 -7.71 22.10
N HIS A 80 0.39 -6.41 21.80
CA HIS A 80 0.55 -5.86 20.47
C HIS A 80 1.90 -5.17 20.34
N LEU A 81 2.77 -5.69 19.48
CA LEU A 81 4.12 -5.18 19.24
C LEU A 81 4.21 -4.49 17.87
N ASP A 82 4.62 -3.22 17.83
CA ASP A 82 4.87 -2.46 16.59
C ASP A 82 6.29 -1.86 16.63
N LEU A 83 7.22 -2.45 15.87
CA LEU A 83 8.62 -2.05 15.80
C LEU A 83 8.95 -1.56 14.40
N ARG A 84 9.06 -0.25 14.23
CA ARG A 84 9.40 0.37 12.94
C ARG A 84 10.76 1.02 13.03
N LEU A 85 11.77 0.31 12.58
CA LEU A 85 13.16 0.75 12.74
C LEU A 85 13.61 1.68 11.61
N HIS A 86 12.79 1.98 10.61
CA HIS A 86 13.20 2.94 9.60
C HIS A 86 12.00 3.54 8.87
N ALA A 87 12.11 4.84 8.54
CA ALA A 87 11.21 5.51 7.61
C ALA A 87 11.72 5.33 6.17
N GLY A 88 11.81 4.09 5.69
CA GLY A 88 12.10 3.82 4.28
C GLY A 88 10.85 3.86 3.41
N VAL A 89 11.01 4.16 2.12
CA VAL A 89 9.95 3.91 1.13
C VAL A 89 10.05 2.45 0.70
N ALA A 90 8.99 1.66 0.90
CA ALA A 90 8.97 0.25 0.53
C ALA A 90 8.80 0.02 -1.00
N CYS A 91 8.14 0.94 -1.72
CA CYS A 91 7.99 0.86 -3.18
C CYS A 91 9.22 1.39 -3.91
N LYS A 92 9.84 0.52 -4.70
CA LYS A 92 10.83 0.88 -5.74
C LYS A 92 10.22 0.97 -7.15
N CYS A 93 8.93 0.69 -7.26
CA CYS A 93 8.20 0.36 -8.49
C CYS A 93 7.95 1.53 -9.47
N GLY A 94 8.42 2.74 -9.16
CA GLY A 94 8.25 3.91 -10.02
C GLY A 94 9.55 4.67 -10.26
N ARG A 95 10.71 4.04 -10.14
CA ARG A 95 12.01 4.66 -10.41
C ARG A 95 12.58 4.05 -11.69
N SER A 96 12.96 4.89 -12.66
CA SER A 96 13.68 4.42 -13.86
C SER A 96 15.00 3.76 -13.42
N ALA A 97 15.54 2.85 -14.24
CA ALA A 97 16.86 2.25 -13.98
C ALA A 97 17.99 3.30 -13.86
N GLU A 98 17.73 4.54 -14.26
CA GLU A 98 18.62 5.71 -14.24
C GLU A 98 18.43 6.60 -13.00
N ASP A 99 17.44 6.32 -12.15
CA ASP A 99 17.26 7.03 -10.88
C ASP A 99 18.27 6.48 -9.85
N ASP A 100 19.53 6.81 -10.13
CA ASP A 100 20.71 6.52 -9.33
C ASP A 100 20.55 7.02 -7.88
N SER A 101 19.57 7.87 -7.55
CA SER A 101 19.41 8.47 -6.22
C SER A 101 19.22 7.45 -5.08
N TYR A 102 18.56 6.30 -5.31
CA TYR A 102 18.39 5.29 -4.25
C TYR A 102 19.54 4.30 -4.19
N GLU A 103 20.14 3.98 -5.35
CA GLU A 103 21.34 3.16 -5.36
C GLU A 103 22.53 3.96 -4.83
N GLU A 104 22.59 5.25 -5.10
CA GLU A 104 23.43 6.29 -4.52
C GLU A 104 23.11 6.53 -3.05
N TYR A 105 21.84 6.54 -2.60
CA TYR A 105 21.50 6.55 -1.17
C TYR A 105 21.92 5.25 -0.47
N CYS A 106 21.76 4.09 -1.12
CA CYS A 106 22.27 2.81 -0.66
C CYS A 106 23.81 2.73 -0.72
N ARG A 107 24.44 3.38 -1.71
CA ARG A 107 25.91 3.57 -1.86
C ARG A 107 26.41 4.54 -0.81
N TRP A 108 25.64 5.56 -0.46
CA TRP A 108 25.90 6.57 0.57
C TRP A 108 25.78 5.93 1.96
N ARG A 109 24.78 5.07 2.19
CA ARG A 109 24.72 4.18 3.38
C ARG A 109 25.90 3.20 3.44
N ARG A 110 26.31 2.62 2.31
CA ARG A 110 27.52 1.77 2.22
C ARG A 110 28.80 2.57 2.52
N ARG A 111 28.92 3.80 1.98
CA ARG A 111 30.06 4.73 2.15
C ARG A 111 30.18 5.26 3.58
N ARG A 112 29.08 5.45 4.32
CA ARG A 112 29.09 5.84 5.74
C ARG A 112 29.37 4.70 6.72
N GLY A 113 29.68 3.49 6.25
CA GLY A 113 29.99 2.37 7.15
C GLY A 113 28.79 1.82 7.90
N CYS A 114 27.55 2.17 7.48
CA CYS A 114 26.33 1.47 7.91
C CYS A 114 26.32 0.07 7.28
N ARG A 115 27.26 -0.79 7.71
CA ARG A 115 27.11 -2.24 7.57
C ARG A 115 25.75 -2.53 8.15
N GLN A 116 24.82 -2.96 7.30
CA GLN A 116 23.47 -3.36 7.69
C GLN A 116 23.62 -4.61 8.57
N SER A 117 24.00 -4.40 9.82
CA SER A 117 24.04 -5.48 10.78
C SER A 117 22.60 -5.83 11.04
N SER A 118 22.24 -7.06 10.70
CA SER A 118 20.97 -7.69 11.00
C SER A 118 20.44 -7.22 12.35
N ASN A 119 19.42 -6.36 12.37
CA ASN A 119 18.64 -6.07 13.57
C ASN A 119 17.85 -7.32 13.89
N ARG A 120 18.50 -8.24 14.59
CA ARG A 120 17.90 -9.53 14.95
C ARG A 120 16.96 -9.29 16.10
N LEU A 121 15.68 -9.57 15.88
CA LEU A 121 14.72 -9.57 16.98
C LEU A 121 15.12 -10.64 18.01
N PRO A 122 14.85 -10.41 19.31
CA PRO A 122 15.12 -11.40 20.35
C PRO A 122 14.43 -12.73 20.04
N SER A 123 15.13 -13.86 20.22
CA SER A 123 14.58 -15.20 19.94
C SER A 123 13.30 -15.50 20.72
N ARG A 124 13.20 -15.00 21.97
CA ARG A 124 12.01 -15.11 22.83
C ARG A 124 10.74 -14.53 22.20
N LEU A 125 10.87 -13.60 21.26
CA LEU A 125 9.73 -13.05 20.53
C LEU A 125 8.96 -14.15 19.78
N PHE A 126 9.69 -15.12 19.20
CA PHE A 126 9.14 -16.17 18.34
C PHE A 126 8.49 -17.34 19.08
N SER A 127 8.44 -17.28 20.42
CA SER A 127 7.81 -18.28 21.29
C SER A 127 6.80 -17.64 22.26
N CYS A 128 6.44 -16.38 22.03
CA CYS A 128 5.57 -15.63 22.94
C CYS A 128 4.09 -15.98 22.71
N ALA A 129 3.46 -16.62 23.68
CA ALA A 129 2.05 -17.01 23.63
C ALA A 129 1.07 -15.83 23.81
N ALA A 130 1.53 -14.73 24.41
CA ALA A 130 0.75 -13.51 24.63
C ALA A 130 0.58 -12.64 23.37
N LEU A 131 1.43 -12.84 22.35
CA LEU A 131 1.53 -11.93 21.22
C LEU A 131 0.33 -12.10 20.26
N ARG A 132 -0.53 -11.08 20.15
CA ARG A 132 -1.67 -11.06 19.21
C ARG A 132 -1.35 -10.37 17.89
N SER A 133 -0.57 -9.29 17.94
CA SER A 133 -0.19 -8.52 16.76
C SER A 133 1.31 -8.27 16.74
N LEU A 134 1.94 -8.61 15.62
CA LEU A 134 3.34 -8.33 15.36
C LEU A 134 3.48 -7.48 14.10
N ARG A 135 3.94 -6.24 14.26
CA ARG A 135 4.31 -5.36 13.15
C ARG A 135 5.79 -5.05 13.24
N VAL A 136 6.53 -5.36 12.20
CA VAL A 136 7.98 -5.14 12.15
C VAL A 136 8.36 -4.52 10.81
N ALA A 137 9.08 -3.39 10.85
CA ALA A 137 9.58 -2.72 9.66
C ALA A 137 11.11 -2.62 9.69
N TYR A 138 11.75 -3.00 8.57
CA TYR A 138 13.18 -2.93 8.33
C TYR A 138 14.04 -3.66 9.38
N CYS A 139 13.52 -4.78 9.89
CA CYS A 139 14.20 -5.69 10.81
C CYS A 139 14.80 -6.89 10.06
N GLY A 140 15.85 -7.51 10.61
CA GLY A 140 16.34 -8.81 10.16
C GLY A 140 15.71 -9.91 10.99
N LEU A 141 14.93 -10.79 10.38
CA LEU A 141 14.37 -11.94 11.08
C LEU A 141 15.34 -13.12 10.91
N VAL A 142 15.99 -13.50 12.00
CA VAL A 142 16.65 -14.81 12.10
C VAL A 142 15.87 -15.59 13.14
N PRO A 143 14.69 -16.12 12.79
CA PRO A 143 13.93 -16.90 13.74
C PRO A 143 14.66 -18.22 14.05
N PRO A 144 14.44 -18.77 15.25
CA PRO A 144 14.86 -20.13 15.59
C PRO A 144 14.18 -21.15 14.65
N GLU A 145 14.65 -22.41 14.69
CA GLU A 145 14.05 -23.50 13.90
C GLU A 145 12.59 -23.74 14.32
N ASP A 146 12.31 -23.69 15.62
CA ASP A 146 10.98 -23.85 16.20
C ASP A 146 10.32 -22.49 16.47
N ILE A 147 9.41 -22.08 15.59
CA ILE A 147 8.59 -20.88 15.76
C ILE A 147 7.21 -21.29 16.25
N SER A 148 6.78 -20.78 17.40
CA SER A 148 5.46 -21.04 17.96
C SER A 148 4.85 -19.73 18.47
N LEU A 149 3.89 -19.22 17.70
CA LEU A 149 3.18 -17.97 17.96
C LEU A 149 1.67 -18.24 17.97
N PRO A 150 1.18 -18.97 18.98
CA PRO A 150 -0.16 -19.58 18.95
C PRO A 150 -1.30 -18.55 18.98
N ALA A 151 -1.07 -17.34 19.49
CA ALA A 151 -2.08 -16.30 19.62
C ALA A 151 -2.01 -15.20 18.56
N ILE A 152 -1.04 -15.24 17.63
CA ILE A 152 -0.94 -14.18 16.61
C ILE A 152 -2.14 -14.23 15.67
N GLU A 153 -2.84 -13.11 15.62
CA GLU A 153 -3.95 -12.85 14.71
C GLU A 153 -3.55 -11.90 13.58
N ALA A 154 -2.59 -10.99 13.82
CA ALA A 154 -2.14 -10.01 12.84
C ALA A 154 -0.61 -9.99 12.69
N LEU A 155 -0.11 -10.21 11.47
CA LEU A 155 1.30 -10.18 11.12
C LEU A 155 1.55 -9.17 10.00
N HIS A 156 2.36 -8.15 10.28
CA HIS A 156 2.72 -7.11 9.31
C HIS A 156 4.24 -7.02 9.19
N LEU A 157 4.76 -7.36 8.01
CA LEU A 157 6.19 -7.36 7.72
C LEU A 157 6.49 -6.32 6.64
N THR A 158 7.30 -5.31 6.96
CA THR A 158 7.69 -4.25 6.03
C THR A 158 9.20 -4.23 5.82
N GLY A 159 9.68 -4.27 4.59
CA GLY A 159 11.11 -4.09 4.28
C GLY A 159 12.03 -5.13 4.94
N VAL A 160 11.47 -6.27 5.37
CA VAL A 160 12.20 -7.30 6.10
C VAL A 160 13.12 -8.05 5.13
N ARG A 161 14.40 -8.17 5.52
CA ARG A 161 15.43 -8.90 4.75
C ARG A 161 15.80 -10.18 5.48
N ASN A 162 15.64 -11.32 4.82
CA ASN A 162 15.86 -12.64 5.41
C ASN A 162 16.37 -13.63 4.36
N PRO A 163 17.32 -14.51 4.73
CA PRO A 163 17.66 -15.63 3.88
C PRO A 163 16.43 -16.55 3.67
N GLY A 164 15.95 -16.61 2.43
CA GLY A 164 15.01 -17.63 1.92
C GLY A 164 13.71 -17.82 2.72
N ALA A 165 13.33 -19.10 2.92
CA ALA A 165 12.03 -19.60 3.43
C ALA A 165 11.61 -19.15 4.84
N THR A 166 12.31 -18.18 5.42
CA THR A 166 12.09 -17.63 6.76
C THR A 166 10.72 -16.99 6.94
N ILE A 167 10.21 -16.27 5.93
CA ILE A 167 8.87 -15.67 5.98
C ILE A 167 7.80 -16.79 6.03
N GLN A 168 7.97 -17.84 5.23
CA GLN A 168 7.06 -18.98 5.22
C GLN A 168 7.05 -19.70 6.58
N ARG A 169 8.23 -19.94 7.18
CA ARG A 169 8.31 -20.54 8.53
C ARG A 169 7.59 -19.69 9.58
N LEU A 170 7.76 -18.38 9.54
CA LEU A 170 7.08 -17.46 10.45
C LEU A 170 5.56 -17.55 10.29
N ILE A 171 5.07 -17.58 9.05
CA ILE A 171 3.64 -17.75 8.76
C ILE A 171 3.16 -19.11 9.29
N SER A 172 3.88 -20.20 9.02
CA SER A 172 3.54 -21.54 9.51
C SER A 172 3.47 -21.63 11.04
N GLY A 173 4.31 -20.88 11.76
CA GLY A 173 4.28 -20.82 13.23
C GLY A 173 3.10 -20.04 13.83
N CYS A 174 2.24 -19.43 13.02
CA CYS A 174 1.10 -18.61 13.44
C CYS A 174 -0.25 -19.28 13.08
N PRO A 175 -0.75 -20.27 13.86
CA PRO A 175 -1.94 -21.05 13.49
C PRO A 175 -3.24 -20.25 13.49
N ARG A 176 -3.32 -19.14 14.25
CA ARG A 176 -4.52 -18.29 14.36
C ARG A 176 -4.47 -17.03 13.48
N LEU A 177 -3.57 -16.98 12.51
CA LEU A 177 -3.39 -15.78 11.68
C LEU A 177 -4.67 -15.45 10.90
N VAL A 178 -5.15 -14.22 11.06
CA VAL A 178 -6.35 -13.67 10.42
C VAL A 178 -6.00 -12.54 9.44
N ASP A 179 -4.94 -11.79 9.72
CA ASP A 179 -4.51 -10.61 8.97
C ASP A 179 -3.01 -10.72 8.63
N LEU A 180 -2.69 -10.82 7.34
CA LEU A 180 -1.32 -10.89 6.84
C LEU A 180 -1.04 -9.70 5.94
N THR A 181 0.00 -8.95 6.25
CA THR A 181 0.55 -7.90 5.37
C THR A 181 2.02 -8.15 5.10
N LEU A 182 2.38 -8.19 3.82
CA LEU A 182 3.76 -8.21 3.34
C LEU A 182 4.00 -6.95 2.52
N GLU A 183 4.97 -6.14 2.92
CA GLU A 183 5.29 -4.88 2.26
C GLU A 183 6.80 -4.79 1.96
N GLY A 184 7.19 -4.63 0.70
CA GLY A 184 8.57 -4.40 0.32
C GLY A 184 9.54 -5.49 0.77
N CYS A 185 9.10 -6.75 0.81
CA CYS A 185 9.93 -7.90 1.17
C CYS A 185 10.66 -8.45 -0.08
N PRO A 186 11.94 -8.10 -0.32
CA PRO A 186 12.63 -8.45 -1.56
C PRO A 186 12.97 -9.94 -1.66
N GLU A 187 13.02 -10.66 -0.54
CA GLU A 187 13.41 -12.08 -0.51
C GLU A 187 12.21 -13.03 -0.45
N ALA A 188 10.98 -12.49 -0.39
CA ALA A 188 9.75 -13.27 -0.42
C ALA A 188 9.45 -13.73 -1.86
N ARG A 189 9.80 -14.97 -2.19
CA ARG A 189 9.50 -15.57 -3.51
C ARG A 189 8.19 -16.34 -3.55
N ARG A 190 7.97 -17.21 -2.56
CA ARG A 190 6.79 -18.08 -2.49
C ARG A 190 6.16 -18.02 -1.12
N VAL A 191 4.87 -17.77 -1.07
CA VAL A 191 4.09 -17.69 0.18
C VAL A 191 2.88 -18.60 0.06
N SER A 192 2.70 -19.49 1.03
CA SER A 192 1.55 -20.39 1.09
C SER A 192 0.83 -20.25 2.42
N VAL A 193 -0.48 -20.00 2.36
CA VAL A 193 -1.35 -19.81 3.52
C VAL A 193 -2.66 -20.57 3.30
N LEU A 194 -2.54 -21.89 3.09
CA LEU A 194 -3.67 -22.78 2.83
C LEU A 194 -4.25 -23.39 4.11
N ASP A 195 -3.46 -23.40 5.18
CA ASP A 195 -3.79 -24.01 6.47
C ASP A 195 -4.47 -23.03 7.44
N LYS A 196 -4.84 -21.83 6.97
CA LYS A 196 -5.33 -20.74 7.83
C LYS A 196 -6.55 -20.05 7.23
N ARG A 197 -7.40 -19.51 8.10
CA ARG A 197 -8.61 -18.77 7.73
C ARG A 197 -8.35 -17.27 7.68
N LEU A 198 -7.52 -16.84 6.73
CA LEU A 198 -7.23 -15.42 6.55
C LEU A 198 -8.49 -14.63 6.20
N ARG A 199 -8.73 -13.53 6.89
CA ARG A 199 -9.79 -12.55 6.56
C ARG A 199 -9.24 -11.36 5.79
N ARG A 200 -7.97 -11.02 5.98
CA ARG A 200 -7.31 -9.92 5.28
C ARG A 200 -5.92 -10.32 4.78
N LEU A 201 -5.64 -9.97 3.53
CA LEU A 201 -4.35 -10.15 2.90
C LEU A 201 -3.94 -8.86 2.20
N SER A 202 -2.76 -8.34 2.53
CA SER A 202 -2.18 -7.17 1.89
C SER A 202 -0.78 -7.49 1.35
N LEU A 203 -0.59 -7.32 0.05
CA LEU A 203 0.67 -7.56 -0.67
C LEU A 203 1.10 -6.26 -1.33
N ARG A 204 2.16 -5.63 -0.81
CA ARG A 204 2.58 -4.30 -1.24
C ARG A 204 4.03 -4.30 -1.68
N CYS A 205 4.30 -3.94 -2.92
CA CYS A 205 5.62 -3.68 -3.48
C CYS A 205 6.61 -4.85 -3.31
N CYS A 206 6.12 -6.08 -3.34
CA CYS A 206 6.93 -7.30 -3.28
C CYS A 206 7.42 -7.67 -4.70
N GLN A 207 8.57 -7.12 -5.11
CA GLN A 207 9.04 -7.21 -6.50
C GLN A 207 9.44 -8.62 -6.97
N ASN A 208 9.87 -9.49 -6.04
CA ASN A 208 10.39 -10.82 -6.35
C ASN A 208 9.40 -11.93 -5.99
N LEU A 209 8.14 -11.59 -5.72
CA LEU A 209 7.11 -12.55 -5.38
C LEU A 209 6.72 -13.29 -6.66
N GLU A 210 6.92 -14.61 -6.68
CA GLU A 210 6.64 -15.48 -7.82
C GLU A 210 5.27 -16.15 -7.66
N SER A 211 4.92 -16.59 -6.44
CA SER A 211 3.64 -17.24 -6.17
C SER A 211 3.14 -17.05 -4.74
N VAL A 212 1.82 -16.95 -4.63
CA VAL A 212 1.04 -16.77 -3.41
C VAL A 212 -0.18 -17.68 -3.51
N ALA A 213 -0.23 -18.70 -2.65
CA ALA A 213 -1.36 -19.63 -2.56
C ALA A 213 -2.09 -19.40 -1.24
N VAL A 214 -3.39 -19.09 -1.28
CA VAL A 214 -4.17 -18.75 -0.08
C VAL A 214 -5.54 -19.41 -0.12
N ASP A 215 -5.99 -19.93 1.03
CA ASP A 215 -7.39 -20.32 1.21
C ASP A 215 -8.26 -19.06 1.30
N ALA A 216 -9.04 -18.80 0.24
CA ALA A 216 -9.88 -17.64 0.11
C ALA A 216 -11.29 -17.83 0.69
N SER A 217 -11.60 -19.00 1.26
CA SER A 217 -12.93 -19.34 1.79
C SER A 217 -13.43 -18.38 2.87
N ALA A 218 -12.51 -17.77 3.63
CA ALA A 218 -12.80 -16.79 4.68
C ALA A 218 -12.30 -15.37 4.36
N LEU A 219 -11.71 -15.15 3.17
CA LEU A 219 -11.05 -13.90 2.83
C LEU A 219 -12.08 -12.81 2.52
N VAL A 220 -12.06 -11.73 3.31
CA VAL A 220 -13.03 -10.63 3.25
C VAL A 220 -12.43 -9.41 2.56
N ALA A 221 -11.14 -9.13 2.76
CA ALA A 221 -10.45 -8.02 2.13
C ALA A 221 -9.12 -8.45 1.51
N PHE A 222 -8.87 -7.97 0.31
CA PHE A 222 -7.62 -8.15 -0.42
C PHE A 222 -7.07 -6.79 -0.83
N ASP A 223 -5.78 -6.59 -0.62
CA ASP A 223 -5.09 -5.36 -0.95
C ASP A 223 -3.79 -5.70 -1.68
N TYR A 224 -3.63 -5.16 -2.88
CA TYR A 224 -2.46 -5.31 -3.70
C TYR A 224 -1.91 -3.95 -4.08
N ARG A 225 -0.61 -3.78 -3.93
CA ARG A 225 0.12 -2.66 -4.51
C ARG A 225 1.38 -3.17 -5.17
N GLY A 226 1.70 -2.78 -6.40
CA GLY A 226 2.91 -3.26 -7.05
C GLY A 226 2.91 -3.10 -8.56
N THR A 227 3.78 -3.86 -9.22
CA THR A 227 3.80 -3.97 -10.68
C THR A 227 2.67 -4.89 -11.15
N VAL A 228 2.46 -5.04 -12.45
CA VAL A 228 1.50 -6.04 -12.96
C VAL A 228 1.89 -7.44 -12.51
N LEU A 229 0.91 -8.18 -11.99
CA LEU A 229 1.09 -9.53 -11.47
C LEU A 229 1.33 -10.53 -12.61
N PRO A 230 2.33 -11.43 -12.53
CA PRO A 230 2.36 -12.61 -13.40
C PRO A 230 1.14 -13.50 -13.10
N GLU A 231 0.66 -14.24 -14.11
CA GLU A 231 -0.60 -15.01 -14.02
C GLU A 231 -0.63 -16.01 -12.86
N THR A 232 0.52 -16.57 -12.53
CA THR A 232 0.70 -17.58 -11.48
C THR A 232 0.86 -16.98 -10.09
N LEU A 233 0.90 -15.65 -9.95
CA LEU A 233 1.24 -15.03 -8.68
C LEU A 233 0.17 -15.27 -7.63
N LEU A 234 -1.12 -15.17 -7.97
CA LEU A 234 -2.19 -15.27 -6.99
C LEU A 234 -3.12 -16.46 -7.29
N THR A 235 -2.94 -17.51 -6.51
CA THR A 235 -3.81 -18.69 -6.51
C THR A 235 -4.71 -18.64 -5.28
N LEU A 236 -5.99 -18.40 -5.51
CA LEU A 236 -7.03 -18.41 -4.49
C LEU A 236 -7.71 -19.78 -4.49
N HIS A 237 -7.65 -20.50 -3.38
CA HIS A 237 -8.33 -21.78 -3.19
C HIS A 237 -9.67 -21.56 -2.49
N GLY A 238 -10.63 -22.44 -2.75
CA GLY A 238 -12.00 -22.30 -2.24
C GLY A 238 -12.82 -21.26 -3.00
N THR A 239 -14.01 -20.93 -2.49
CA THR A 239 -14.89 -19.92 -3.09
C THR A 239 -14.60 -18.54 -2.47
N PRO A 240 -13.91 -17.62 -3.19
CA PRO A 240 -13.57 -16.32 -2.63
C PRO A 240 -14.84 -15.49 -2.37
N ARG A 241 -14.99 -15.01 -1.14
CA ARG A 241 -16.07 -14.06 -0.75
C ARG A 241 -15.50 -12.68 -0.42
N ILE A 242 -14.57 -12.24 -1.25
CA ILE A 242 -13.84 -10.99 -1.05
C ILE A 242 -14.80 -9.83 -1.26
N SER A 243 -15.12 -9.12 -0.18
CA SER A 243 -16.05 -8.01 -0.17
C SER A 243 -15.39 -6.68 -0.52
N SER A 244 -14.10 -6.54 -0.23
CA SER A 244 -13.32 -5.32 -0.39
C SER A 244 -12.02 -5.66 -1.10
N CYS A 245 -11.78 -5.05 -2.25
CA CYS A 245 -10.56 -5.24 -3.02
C CYS A 245 -9.90 -3.88 -3.31
N THR A 246 -8.60 -3.77 -3.03
CA THR A 246 -7.78 -2.62 -3.40
C THR A 246 -6.64 -3.11 -4.28
N VAL A 247 -6.47 -2.51 -5.45
CA VAL A 247 -5.42 -2.84 -6.41
C VAL A 247 -4.78 -1.55 -6.90
N GLU A 248 -3.57 -1.25 -6.46
CA GLU A 248 -2.81 -0.06 -6.86
C GLU A 248 -1.54 -0.43 -7.64
N PHE A 249 -1.52 -0.10 -8.93
CA PHE A 249 -0.36 -0.29 -9.78
C PHE A 249 0.63 0.88 -9.64
N CYS A 250 1.89 0.54 -9.47
CA CYS A 250 2.98 1.48 -9.26
C CYS A 250 3.80 1.77 -10.54
N ASP A 251 3.55 1.04 -11.62
CA ASP A 251 4.33 1.16 -12.85
C ASP A 251 4.20 2.55 -13.49
N ARG A 252 5.34 3.09 -13.95
CA ARG A 252 5.41 4.32 -14.76
C ARG A 252 5.14 4.05 -16.25
N LYS A 253 5.23 2.80 -16.69
CA LYS A 253 5.10 2.40 -18.10
C LYS A 253 3.63 2.26 -18.51
N LEU A 254 3.37 2.41 -19.81
CA LEU A 254 2.09 2.08 -20.43
C LEU A 254 1.83 0.58 -20.21
N PHE A 255 0.60 0.20 -19.87
CA PHE A 255 0.21 -1.21 -19.88
C PHE A 255 0.25 -1.72 -21.32
N GLY A 256 1.04 -2.77 -21.57
CA GLY A 256 0.92 -3.53 -22.82
C GLY A 256 -0.39 -4.33 -22.84
N GLU A 257 -0.77 -4.88 -24.00
CA GLU A 257 -1.98 -5.71 -24.12
C GLU A 257 -1.95 -6.92 -23.17
N ASP A 258 -0.80 -7.58 -23.04
CA ASP A 258 -0.59 -8.71 -22.12
C ASP A 258 -0.81 -8.33 -20.65
N ASP A 259 -0.43 -7.10 -20.27
CA ASP A 259 -0.61 -6.62 -18.92
C ASP A 259 -2.09 -6.41 -18.60
N LEU A 260 -2.85 -5.89 -19.55
CA LEU A 260 -4.30 -5.75 -19.41
C LEU A 260 -4.99 -7.11 -19.29
N VAL A 261 -4.56 -8.12 -20.05
CA VAL A 261 -5.05 -9.51 -19.89
C VAL A 261 -4.83 -10.00 -18.45
N ARG A 262 -3.64 -9.77 -17.89
CA ARG A 262 -3.30 -10.17 -16.51
C ARG A 262 -4.13 -9.41 -15.48
N VAL A 263 -4.33 -8.10 -15.68
CA VAL A 263 -5.21 -7.29 -14.82
C VAL A 263 -6.64 -7.82 -14.89
N ARG A 264 -7.19 -8.07 -16.07
CA ARG A 264 -8.55 -8.64 -16.23
C ARG A 264 -8.69 -9.97 -15.50
N LYS A 265 -7.75 -10.90 -15.68
CA LYS A 265 -7.72 -12.19 -14.96
C LYS A 265 -7.63 -12.04 -13.45
N LEU A 266 -6.93 -11.01 -12.96
CA LEU A 266 -6.89 -10.68 -11.52
C LEU A 266 -8.25 -10.18 -11.04
N LEU A 267 -8.85 -9.23 -11.78
CA LEU A 267 -10.14 -8.62 -11.46
C LEU A 267 -11.28 -9.65 -11.43
N ASP A 268 -11.25 -10.61 -12.36
CA ASP A 268 -12.24 -11.68 -12.50
C ASP A 268 -12.36 -12.52 -11.22
N LYS A 269 -11.25 -12.73 -10.49
CA LYS A 269 -11.23 -13.47 -9.22
C LYS A 269 -12.13 -12.89 -8.12
N PHE A 270 -12.55 -11.63 -8.25
CA PHE A 270 -13.35 -10.94 -7.23
C PHE A 270 -14.61 -10.26 -7.80
N ALA A 271 -14.92 -10.45 -9.08
CA ALA A 271 -16.04 -9.80 -9.76
C ALA A 271 -17.39 -10.09 -9.10
N ASP A 272 -17.62 -11.33 -8.69
CA ASP A 272 -18.91 -11.80 -8.20
C ASP A 272 -19.27 -11.30 -6.79
N ALA A 273 -18.27 -11.12 -5.92
CA ALA A 273 -18.49 -10.88 -4.48
C ALA A 273 -18.10 -9.46 -4.02
N ALA A 274 -17.29 -8.73 -4.79
CA ALA A 274 -16.78 -7.43 -4.38
C ALA A 274 -17.90 -6.39 -4.27
N ARG A 275 -17.99 -5.76 -3.10
CA ARG A 275 -18.89 -4.61 -2.82
C ARG A 275 -18.14 -3.28 -2.88
N TYR A 276 -16.84 -3.32 -2.58
CA TYR A 276 -15.92 -2.20 -2.65
C TYR A 276 -14.73 -2.58 -3.53
N LEU A 277 -14.43 -1.74 -4.52
CA LEU A 277 -13.29 -1.89 -5.39
C LEU A 277 -12.54 -0.56 -5.48
N HIS A 278 -11.24 -0.59 -5.19
CA HIS A 278 -10.33 0.52 -5.41
C HIS A 278 -9.31 0.13 -6.48
N LEU A 279 -9.30 0.83 -7.60
CA LEU A 279 -8.30 0.66 -8.65
C LEU A 279 -7.44 1.92 -8.75
N GLY A 280 -6.16 1.77 -8.45
CA GLY A 280 -5.16 2.81 -8.58
C GLY A 280 -4.19 2.52 -9.71
N SER A 281 -3.90 3.52 -10.53
CA SER A 281 -2.79 3.52 -11.49
C SER A 281 -2.20 4.92 -11.56
N ARG A 282 -0.94 5.08 -11.97
CA ARG A 282 -0.40 6.41 -12.27
C ARG A 282 -1.13 7.02 -13.47
N ARG A 283 -1.32 6.23 -14.54
CA ARG A 283 -2.05 6.61 -15.76
C ARG A 283 -3.39 5.89 -15.77
N LEU A 284 -4.45 6.59 -15.37
CA LEU A 284 -5.78 5.99 -15.26
C LEU A 284 -6.41 5.83 -16.65
N GLY A 285 -6.83 4.60 -16.99
CA GLY A 285 -7.51 4.31 -18.27
C GLY A 285 -6.59 4.10 -19.47
N CYS A 286 -5.27 4.12 -19.27
CA CYS A 286 -4.30 3.84 -20.32
C CYS A 286 -4.37 2.38 -20.78
N GLY A 287 -4.52 2.15 -22.09
CA GLY A 287 -4.66 0.82 -22.70
C GLY A 287 -6.12 0.33 -22.74
N MET A 288 -7.07 1.07 -22.16
CA MET A 288 -8.49 0.70 -22.11
C MET A 288 -9.35 1.47 -23.11
N GLU A 289 -8.73 2.14 -24.09
CA GLU A 289 -9.39 2.99 -25.09
C GLU A 289 -10.04 2.23 -26.24
N THR A 290 -9.51 1.09 -26.69
CA THR A 290 -10.08 0.29 -27.79
C THR A 290 -10.99 -0.81 -27.27
N GLU A 291 -12.07 -1.13 -28.00
CA GLU A 291 -13.00 -2.19 -27.58
C GLU A 291 -12.32 -3.55 -27.49
N SER A 292 -11.34 -3.80 -28.37
CA SER A 292 -10.50 -5.00 -28.32
C SER A 292 -9.75 -5.12 -27.00
N SER A 293 -9.18 -4.02 -26.50
CA SER A 293 -8.43 -4.02 -25.23
C SER A 293 -9.32 -4.05 -23.99
N PHE A 294 -10.57 -3.60 -24.09
CA PHE A 294 -11.56 -3.70 -23.01
C PHE A 294 -12.36 -5.01 -23.04
N SER A 295 -12.26 -5.79 -24.12
CA SER A 295 -12.95 -7.06 -24.25
C SER A 295 -12.56 -8.04 -23.12
N GLY A 296 -13.55 -8.73 -22.57
CA GLY A 296 -13.36 -9.67 -21.46
C GLY A 296 -13.12 -9.02 -20.09
N PHE A 297 -13.44 -7.73 -19.92
CA PHE A 297 -13.47 -7.11 -18.60
C PHE A 297 -14.63 -7.69 -17.76
N PRO A 298 -14.41 -8.02 -16.49
CA PRO A 298 -15.45 -8.63 -15.67
C PRO A 298 -16.58 -7.65 -15.33
N THR A 299 -17.81 -8.16 -15.28
CA THR A 299 -18.96 -7.40 -14.80
C THR A 299 -19.09 -7.53 -13.28
N PHE A 300 -19.09 -6.40 -12.57
CA PHE A 300 -19.20 -6.36 -11.11
C PHE A 300 -20.64 -6.13 -10.66
N SER A 301 -21.44 -7.20 -10.65
CA SER A 301 -22.86 -7.13 -10.30
C SER A 301 -23.13 -6.76 -8.84
N ALA A 302 -22.24 -7.13 -7.91
CA ALA A 302 -22.38 -6.86 -6.48
C ALA A 302 -21.78 -5.51 -6.03
N LEU A 303 -21.07 -4.81 -6.92
CA LEU A 303 -20.29 -3.62 -6.57
C LEU A 303 -21.18 -2.43 -6.26
N ARG A 304 -20.94 -1.80 -5.11
CA ARG A 304 -21.66 -0.61 -4.64
C ARG A 304 -20.77 0.61 -4.53
N ARG A 305 -19.47 0.41 -4.30
CA ARG A 305 -18.51 1.51 -4.14
C ARG A 305 -17.31 1.27 -5.04
N LEU A 306 -17.00 2.26 -5.85
CA LEU A 306 -15.85 2.25 -6.76
C LEU A 306 -14.97 3.46 -6.45
N GLU A 307 -13.70 3.22 -6.16
CA GLU A 307 -12.67 4.25 -6.05
C GLU A 307 -11.67 4.08 -7.18
N LEU A 308 -11.43 5.14 -7.94
CA LEU A 308 -10.42 5.16 -9.00
C LEU A 308 -9.37 6.21 -8.65
N THR A 309 -8.11 5.83 -8.66
CA THR A 309 -6.99 6.71 -8.34
C THR A 309 -6.04 6.81 -9.52
N GLY A 310 -5.68 8.02 -9.95
CA GLY A 310 -4.65 8.23 -10.96
C GLY A 310 -4.66 9.60 -11.61
N CYS A 311 -3.78 9.82 -12.58
CA CYS A 311 -3.72 11.03 -13.38
C CYS A 311 -4.57 10.85 -14.66
N PRO A 312 -5.60 11.69 -14.87
CA PRO A 312 -6.33 11.74 -16.14
C PRO A 312 -5.53 12.56 -17.16
N GLU A 313 -4.66 11.91 -17.92
CA GLU A 313 -3.73 12.58 -18.86
C GLU A 313 -4.37 12.88 -20.23
N SER A 314 -5.45 12.18 -20.63
CA SER A 314 -6.01 12.28 -21.98
C SER A 314 -7.51 11.94 -22.03
N HIS A 315 -8.13 12.14 -23.20
CA HIS A 315 -9.52 11.74 -23.49
C HIS A 315 -9.76 10.23 -23.33
N SER A 316 -8.70 9.42 -23.43
CA SER A 316 -8.75 7.97 -23.18
C SER A 316 -9.24 7.64 -21.77
N THR A 317 -8.96 8.47 -20.76
CA THR A 317 -9.45 8.25 -19.39
C THR A 317 -10.97 8.34 -19.31
N THR A 318 -11.59 9.24 -20.07
CA THR A 318 -13.06 9.38 -20.08
C THR A 318 -13.71 8.13 -20.68
N ILE A 319 -13.17 7.61 -21.78
CA ILE A 319 -13.66 6.39 -22.44
C ILE A 319 -13.50 5.18 -21.51
N ALA A 320 -12.32 5.01 -20.91
CA ALA A 320 -12.07 3.92 -19.98
C ALA A 320 -13.00 3.99 -18.75
N LEU A 321 -13.23 5.18 -18.20
CA LEU A 321 -14.15 5.37 -17.09
C LEU A 321 -15.59 5.00 -17.47
N ALA A 322 -16.05 5.44 -18.65
CA ALA A 322 -17.37 5.06 -19.15
C ALA A 322 -17.49 3.53 -19.18
N ARG A 323 -16.54 2.85 -19.85
CA ARG A 323 -16.51 1.38 -19.94
C ARG A 323 -16.51 0.66 -18.59
N ILE A 324 -15.77 1.16 -17.59
CA ILE A 324 -15.81 0.61 -16.24
C ILE A 324 -17.19 0.83 -15.59
N LEU A 325 -17.83 1.97 -15.81
CA LEU A 325 -19.16 2.28 -15.28
C LEU A 325 -20.27 1.40 -15.90
N GLU A 326 -20.15 1.00 -17.17
CA GLU A 326 -21.04 -0.02 -17.78
C GLU A 326 -20.97 -1.35 -17.06
N GLN A 327 -19.77 -1.76 -16.66
CA GLN A 327 -19.54 -3.02 -15.98
C GLN A 327 -19.93 -2.99 -14.48
N THR A 328 -20.50 -1.88 -13.99
CA THR A 328 -20.86 -1.69 -12.57
C THR A 328 -22.33 -1.23 -12.41
N PRO A 329 -23.31 -2.09 -12.77
CA PRO A 329 -24.71 -1.69 -12.88
C PRO A 329 -25.36 -1.26 -11.55
N ASN A 330 -24.81 -1.69 -10.41
CA ASN A 330 -25.36 -1.43 -9.08
C ASN A 330 -24.57 -0.41 -8.25
N LEU A 331 -23.75 0.42 -8.90
CA LEU A 331 -22.91 1.40 -8.23
C LEU A 331 -23.73 2.48 -7.49
N GLU A 332 -23.43 2.69 -6.21
CA GLU A 332 -24.06 3.67 -5.33
C GLU A 332 -23.14 4.85 -5.00
N ALA A 333 -21.82 4.61 -4.92
CA ALA A 333 -20.81 5.62 -4.63
C ALA A 333 -19.59 5.53 -5.57
N LEU A 334 -19.18 6.66 -6.12
CA LEU A 334 -17.98 6.79 -6.96
C LEU A 334 -17.02 7.80 -6.35
N THR A 335 -15.76 7.41 -6.18
CA THR A 335 -14.67 8.31 -5.75
C THR A 335 -13.61 8.36 -6.84
N LEU A 336 -13.26 9.55 -7.31
CA LEU A 336 -12.14 9.78 -8.22
C LEU A 336 -11.07 10.57 -7.47
N PHE A 337 -9.95 9.91 -7.21
CA PHE A 337 -8.76 10.53 -6.63
C PHE A 337 -7.79 10.89 -7.75
N MET A 338 -7.69 12.19 -8.04
CA MET A 338 -6.85 12.73 -9.10
C MET A 338 -5.45 12.98 -8.52
N LYS A 339 -4.49 12.11 -8.82
CA LYS A 339 -3.12 12.34 -8.36
C LYS A 339 -2.59 13.62 -9.04
N PRO A 340 -1.94 14.54 -8.31
CA PRO A 340 -1.29 15.68 -8.94
C PRO A 340 -0.22 15.17 -9.90
N ALA A 341 -0.09 15.81 -11.07
CA ALA A 341 1.03 15.52 -11.97
C ALA A 341 2.34 15.76 -11.20
N ASP A 342 3.25 14.79 -11.22
CA ASP A 342 4.58 14.98 -10.64
C ASP A 342 5.22 16.18 -11.37
N ASN A 343 5.63 17.21 -10.63
CA ASN A 343 6.43 18.33 -11.14
C ASN A 343 7.87 17.90 -11.50
N ASP A 344 8.07 16.65 -11.92
CA ASP A 344 9.36 16.17 -12.41
C ASP A 344 9.62 16.89 -13.74
N SER A 345 10.40 17.95 -13.68
CA SER A 345 10.81 18.81 -14.79
C SER A 345 11.76 18.11 -15.78
N SER A 346 11.63 16.80 -15.99
CA SER A 346 12.59 16.00 -16.77
C SER A 346 11.98 14.97 -17.73
N SER A 347 10.68 15.00 -18.02
CA SER A 347 10.12 14.18 -19.11
C SER A 347 9.42 15.05 -20.16
N LYS A 348 10.22 15.83 -20.90
CA LYS A 348 9.81 16.34 -22.21
C LYS A 348 10.19 15.38 -23.35
N ASP A 349 10.89 14.28 -23.07
CA ASP A 349 11.59 13.52 -24.12
C ASP A 349 10.99 12.12 -24.44
N ASP A 350 9.85 11.74 -23.85
CA ASP A 350 9.20 10.43 -24.15
C ASP A 350 7.90 10.53 -24.98
N LEU A 351 7.64 11.67 -25.64
CA LEU A 351 6.44 11.87 -26.48
C LEU A 351 6.72 11.85 -27.99
N GLU A 352 7.80 11.21 -28.44
CA GLU A 352 7.96 10.79 -29.85
C GLU A 352 7.84 9.26 -29.94
N GLY A 353 6.65 8.77 -29.63
CA GLY A 353 6.27 7.37 -29.81
C GLY A 353 4.86 7.29 -30.37
N ASP A 354 4.75 7.49 -31.68
CA ASP A 354 3.63 7.13 -32.55
C ASP A 354 2.22 7.36 -31.95
N MET A 355 1.81 8.64 -31.85
CA MET A 355 0.39 8.98 -31.70
C MET A 355 -0.35 8.58 -32.99
N VAL A 356 -0.91 7.38 -33.00
CA VAL A 356 -2.02 7.07 -33.89
C VAL A 356 -3.17 8.00 -33.48
N MET A 357 -3.40 9.03 -34.28
CA MET A 357 -4.58 9.90 -34.21
C MET A 357 -5.82 9.02 -34.45
N VAL A 358 -6.38 8.46 -33.38
CA VAL A 358 -7.74 7.90 -33.41
C VAL A 358 -8.68 9.10 -33.39
N THR A 359 -8.85 9.73 -34.55
CA THR A 359 -9.94 10.67 -34.84
C THR A 359 -11.22 9.87 -35.04
N THR A 360 -11.71 9.22 -34.00
CA THR A 360 -13.08 8.70 -34.01
C THR A 360 -13.71 8.89 -32.63
N THR A 361 -14.84 9.61 -32.67
CA THR A 361 -15.97 9.52 -31.73
C THR A 361 -16.01 10.49 -30.53
N THR A 362 -15.99 11.79 -30.80
CA THR A 362 -16.69 12.75 -29.92
C THR A 362 -18.20 12.46 -29.82
N ASP A 363 -18.79 11.77 -30.80
CA ASP A 363 -20.23 11.44 -30.82
C ASP A 363 -20.62 10.14 -30.09
N ALA A 364 -19.72 9.18 -29.86
CA ALA A 364 -20.07 7.91 -29.19
C ALA A 364 -20.21 8.01 -27.67
N MET A 365 -19.70 9.08 -27.05
CA MET A 365 -19.74 9.28 -25.59
C MET A 365 -21.08 9.84 -25.09
N ALA A 366 -21.88 10.45 -25.98
CA ALA A 366 -23.20 10.95 -25.63
C ALA A 366 -24.15 9.81 -25.22
N ASP A 367 -24.08 8.67 -25.91
CA ASP A 367 -25.07 7.60 -25.82
C ASP A 367 -24.68 6.42 -24.92
N PHE A 368 -23.62 6.57 -24.14
CA PHE A 368 -23.17 5.51 -23.25
C PHE A 368 -24.20 5.22 -22.13
N PRO A 369 -24.78 4.01 -22.03
CA PRO A 369 -25.92 3.69 -21.17
C PRO A 369 -25.47 3.22 -19.78
N ALA A 370 -24.70 4.05 -19.07
CA ALA A 370 -24.40 3.80 -17.66
C ALA A 370 -25.65 4.03 -16.79
N GLN A 371 -26.56 3.04 -16.75
CA GLN A 371 -27.81 3.10 -15.98
C GLN A 371 -27.56 3.36 -14.49
N CYS A 372 -26.42 2.90 -13.96
CA CYS A 372 -26.01 3.14 -12.58
C CYS A 372 -25.93 4.64 -12.24
N LEU A 373 -25.44 5.48 -13.16
CA LEU A 373 -25.36 6.93 -12.97
C LEU A 373 -26.76 7.55 -12.83
N ARG A 374 -27.69 7.15 -13.71
CA ARG A 374 -29.03 7.73 -13.75
C ARG A 374 -29.88 7.32 -12.55
N HIS A 375 -29.77 6.08 -12.08
CA HIS A 375 -30.75 5.50 -11.17
C HIS A 375 -30.21 5.16 -9.77
N ARG A 376 -28.89 5.09 -9.58
CA ARG A 376 -28.32 4.56 -8.31
C ARG A 376 -27.21 5.39 -7.70
N LEU A 377 -26.44 6.14 -8.49
CA LEU A 377 -25.32 6.92 -7.97
C LEU A 377 -25.78 8.02 -7.02
N GLY A 378 -25.67 7.77 -5.71
CA GLY A 378 -26.08 8.69 -4.65
C GLY A 378 -24.93 9.53 -4.11
N GLU A 379 -23.69 9.05 -4.21
CA GLU A 379 -22.50 9.73 -3.69
C GLU A 379 -21.41 9.83 -4.77
N PHE A 380 -20.90 11.05 -4.97
CA PHE A 380 -19.77 11.29 -5.86
C PHE A 380 -18.71 12.14 -5.17
N ASN A 381 -17.48 11.64 -5.13
CA ASN A 381 -16.34 12.28 -4.49
C ASN A 381 -15.25 12.57 -5.53
N LEU A 382 -14.87 13.84 -5.65
CA LEU A 382 -13.75 14.32 -6.48
C LEU A 382 -12.64 14.80 -5.55
N VAL A 383 -11.51 14.09 -5.51
CA VAL A 383 -10.37 14.45 -4.65
C VAL A 383 -9.23 14.98 -5.52
N HIS A 384 -8.68 16.14 -5.13
CA HIS A 384 -7.63 16.88 -5.85
C HIS A 384 -8.04 17.34 -7.26
N TYR A 385 -9.26 17.83 -7.41
CA TYR A 385 -9.75 18.37 -8.69
C TYR A 385 -9.07 19.70 -9.04
N GLY A 386 -8.19 19.70 -10.04
CA GLY A 386 -7.46 20.87 -10.54
C GLY A 386 -8.18 21.64 -11.64
N GLY A 387 -9.15 21.00 -12.32
CA GLY A 387 -9.90 21.62 -13.41
C GLY A 387 -9.20 21.54 -14.77
N ASP A 388 -8.36 20.52 -14.99
CA ASP A 388 -7.77 20.23 -16.30
C ASP A 388 -8.84 19.76 -17.30
N GLU A 389 -8.59 19.87 -18.61
CA GLU A 389 -9.58 19.51 -19.64
C GLU A 389 -10.12 18.08 -19.48
N ALA A 390 -9.23 17.11 -19.25
CA ALA A 390 -9.62 15.71 -19.02
C ALA A 390 -10.46 15.55 -17.74
N GLN A 391 -10.09 16.24 -16.64
CA GLN A 391 -10.84 16.22 -15.39
C GLN A 391 -12.24 16.84 -15.55
N ARG A 392 -12.35 17.94 -16.32
CA ARG A 392 -13.62 18.59 -16.66
C ARG A 392 -14.53 17.64 -17.43
N LYS A 393 -14.03 17.01 -18.50
CA LYS A 393 -14.81 16.05 -19.30
C LYS A 393 -15.31 14.87 -18.46
N VAL A 394 -14.46 14.32 -17.59
CA VAL A 394 -14.85 13.25 -16.66
C VAL A 394 -15.93 13.71 -15.67
N ALA A 395 -15.72 14.86 -15.02
CA ALA A 395 -16.68 15.39 -14.06
C ALA A 395 -18.02 15.73 -14.71
N GLU A 396 -17.99 16.38 -15.88
CA GLU A 396 -19.17 16.74 -16.66
C GLU A 396 -19.95 15.50 -17.12
N MET A 397 -19.26 14.47 -17.63
CA MET A 397 -19.90 13.21 -18.03
C MET A 397 -20.66 12.55 -16.88
N VAL A 398 -20.06 12.51 -15.67
CA VAL A 398 -20.67 11.87 -14.50
C VAL A 398 -21.80 12.74 -13.95
N LEU A 399 -21.54 14.02 -13.68
CA LEU A 399 -22.50 14.94 -13.06
C LEU A 399 -23.71 15.23 -13.97
N GLY A 400 -23.49 15.30 -15.28
CA GLY A 400 -24.54 15.49 -16.28
C GLY A 400 -25.49 14.30 -16.41
N LYS A 401 -25.08 13.10 -15.96
CA LYS A 401 -25.90 11.87 -16.00
C LYS A 401 -26.39 11.41 -14.62
N ALA A 402 -25.91 12.01 -13.53
CA ALA A 402 -26.21 11.62 -12.15
C ALA A 402 -27.52 12.26 -11.61
N LEU A 403 -28.67 11.68 -11.96
CA LEU A 403 -29.99 12.26 -11.63
C LEU A 403 -30.37 12.09 -10.14
N VAL A 404 -29.94 11.00 -9.50
CA VAL A 404 -30.29 10.67 -8.11
C VAL A 404 -29.21 11.07 -7.09
N LEU A 405 -28.23 11.89 -7.51
CA LEU A 405 -27.11 12.28 -6.67
C LEU A 405 -27.59 12.99 -5.39
N GLN A 406 -27.17 12.48 -4.24
CA GLN A 406 -27.53 13.02 -2.92
C GLN A 406 -26.39 13.82 -2.30
N LYS A 407 -25.15 13.38 -2.52
CA LYS A 407 -23.95 13.96 -1.92
C LYS A 407 -22.86 14.13 -2.97
N LEU A 408 -22.31 15.34 -3.05
CA LEU A 408 -21.14 15.67 -3.85
C LEU A 408 -20.06 16.23 -2.91
N CYS A 409 -18.91 15.58 -2.85
CA CYS A 409 -17.74 16.11 -2.14
C CYS A 409 -16.65 16.43 -3.16
N VAL A 410 -16.15 17.67 -3.15
CA VAL A 410 -15.04 18.10 -4.00
C VAL A 410 -13.95 18.66 -3.12
N VAL A 411 -12.76 18.06 -3.19
CA VAL A 411 -11.57 18.53 -2.51
C VAL A 411 -10.64 19.14 -3.54
N PHE A 412 -10.37 20.43 -3.43
CA PHE A 412 -9.48 21.14 -4.34
C PHE A 412 -8.01 20.98 -3.91
N PRO A 413 -7.06 21.00 -4.84
CA PRO A 413 -5.65 21.21 -4.49
C PRO A 413 -5.46 22.62 -3.89
N LYS A 414 -4.33 22.83 -3.22
CA LYS A 414 -3.95 24.17 -2.73
C LYS A 414 -3.82 25.10 -3.94
N ALA A 415 -4.74 26.05 -4.06
CA ALA A 415 -4.83 26.98 -5.18
C ALA A 415 -5.36 28.35 -4.69
N SER A 416 -5.37 29.34 -5.58
CA SER A 416 -5.97 30.65 -5.27
C SER A 416 -7.48 30.52 -5.05
N LEU A 417 -8.01 31.29 -4.11
CA LEU A 417 -9.44 31.30 -3.80
C LEU A 417 -10.31 31.66 -5.03
N ALA A 418 -9.78 32.52 -5.91
CA ALA A 418 -10.44 32.90 -7.16
C ALA A 418 -10.59 31.70 -8.11
N LEU A 419 -9.55 30.88 -8.25
CA LEU A 419 -9.60 29.66 -9.07
C LEU A 419 -10.59 28.65 -8.48
N GLN A 420 -10.51 28.40 -7.18
CA GLN A 420 -11.43 27.49 -6.48
C GLN A 420 -12.89 27.93 -6.63
N THR A 421 -13.17 29.23 -6.52
CA THR A 421 -14.52 29.79 -6.71
C THR A 421 -15.03 29.60 -8.14
N SER A 422 -14.17 29.79 -9.14
CA SER A 422 -14.49 29.52 -10.56
C SER A 422 -14.82 28.05 -10.80
N LEU A 423 -13.97 27.14 -10.31
CA LEU A 423 -14.19 25.69 -10.42
C LEU A 423 -15.46 25.24 -9.69
N MET A 424 -15.73 25.80 -8.50
CA MET A 424 -16.96 25.55 -7.75
C MET A 424 -18.20 25.94 -8.55
N SER A 425 -18.18 27.11 -9.21
CA SER A 425 -19.29 27.58 -10.05
C SER A 425 -19.53 26.64 -11.24
N GLN A 426 -18.46 26.18 -11.88
CA GLN A 426 -18.53 25.25 -13.01
C GLN A 426 -19.15 23.90 -12.60
N ILE A 427 -18.67 23.32 -11.50
CA ILE A 427 -19.22 22.05 -10.97
C ILE A 427 -20.70 22.21 -10.63
N LYS A 428 -21.10 23.31 -9.97
CA LYS A 428 -22.51 23.61 -9.68
C LYS A 428 -23.37 23.72 -10.95
N GLY A 429 -22.78 24.19 -12.05
CA GLY A 429 -23.40 24.24 -13.37
C GLY A 429 -23.78 22.85 -13.87
N TRP A 430 -22.84 21.90 -13.82
CA TRP A 430 -23.02 20.54 -14.35
C TRP A 430 -23.92 19.63 -13.52
N VAL A 431 -24.05 19.86 -12.20
CA VAL A 431 -24.90 19.02 -11.35
C VAL A 431 -26.35 19.14 -11.79
N VAL A 432 -26.95 18.05 -12.27
CA VAL A 432 -28.36 18.02 -12.67
C VAL A 432 -29.29 18.08 -11.45
N ASN A 433 -28.98 17.31 -10.40
CA ASN A 433 -29.77 17.33 -9.17
C ASN A 433 -29.38 18.49 -8.25
N LYS A 434 -30.11 19.61 -8.35
CA LYS A 434 -29.87 20.81 -7.53
C LYS A 434 -30.15 20.63 -6.03
N SER A 435 -30.81 19.55 -5.63
CA SER A 435 -31.07 19.22 -4.22
C SER A 435 -29.92 18.46 -3.55
N ALA A 436 -28.89 18.07 -4.31
CA ALA A 436 -27.74 17.36 -3.77
C ALA A 436 -26.98 18.23 -2.75
N LYS A 437 -26.58 17.64 -1.63
CA LYS A 437 -25.69 18.31 -0.67
C LYS A 437 -24.29 18.38 -1.26
N MET A 438 -23.83 19.59 -1.56
CA MET A 438 -22.50 19.84 -2.11
C MET A 438 -21.55 20.35 -1.03
N MET A 439 -20.42 19.67 -0.86
CA MET A 439 -19.34 20.06 0.04
C MET A 439 -18.09 20.33 -0.79
N PHE A 440 -17.47 21.48 -0.54
CA PHE A 440 -16.26 21.93 -1.22
C PHE A 440 -15.21 22.20 -0.15
N LEU A 441 -14.05 21.53 -0.25
CA LEU A 441 -12.98 21.51 0.74
C LEU A 441 -11.64 21.96 0.17
#